data_AF-A0A7S0CIW1-F1
#
_entry.id   AF-A0A7S0CIW1-F1
#
_cell.length_a   1.000
_cell.length_b   1.000
_cell.length_c   1.000
_cell.angle_alpha   90.00
_cell.angle_beta   90.00
_cell.angle_gamma   90.00
#
_symmetry.space_group_name_H-M   'P 1'
#
loop_
_entity.id
_entity.type
_entity.pdbx_description
1 polymer ?
#
loop_
_entity_poly.entity_id
_entity_poly.type
_entity_poly.pdbx_seq_one_letter_code
_entity_poly.pdbx_strand_id
1 'polypeptide(L)'
;QGLFSPTLVPRFITSSSYIPKFMPLSSYNEEGFSNHDKLLIQKLYMLDDKVNSLVPKAANGEFVKISNLNNPELHKEAAKLAVEGGKISRMLYENAWNSYFIEDGLLSQEEKDNLKETKILIEAFPVPEIKAPKDGLKQETNDVDELYRVAKEKYSIVHTIFEDIATKTGGDFIMPALKSRSRTKEKINDKYLGDASKCCDILRGSLFYRLPTNLLSGLQEIKGNTDLRILNCNNKFSHPDVRGYRDMNFKLDIDGFIFEIQLHSKRNLAVMEYTYPNYYLISDGMGWNKNEIETYLAA
;
A
#
# COMPACT_ATOMS: atom_id res chain seq x y z
N GLN A 1 -35.05 -4.77 -30.37
CA GLN A 1 -34.50 -6.12 -30.11
C GLN A 1 -33.26 -6.21 -31.00
N GLY A 2 -32.02 -6.08 -30.55
CA GLY A 2 -31.40 -6.57 -29.34
C GLY A 2 -30.16 -7.33 -29.81
N LEU A 3 -29.08 -6.61 -30.11
CA LEU A 3 -27.76 -7.16 -30.43
C LEU A 3 -26.78 -6.64 -29.39
N PHE A 4 -26.77 -7.28 -28.23
CA PHE A 4 -25.64 -7.21 -27.30
C PHE A 4 -24.55 -8.13 -27.84
N SER A 5 -23.43 -7.55 -28.24
CA SER A 5 -22.19 -8.26 -28.56
C SER A 5 -21.30 -8.30 -27.30
N PRO A 6 -20.52 -9.38 -27.08
CA PRO A 6 -19.97 -9.72 -25.77
C PRO A 6 -18.60 -9.08 -25.50
N THR A 7 -18.42 -8.70 -24.24
CA THR A 7 -17.15 -8.73 -23.47
C THR A 7 -15.90 -8.14 -24.14
N LEU A 8 -15.72 -6.82 -23.96
CA LEU A 8 -14.38 -6.22 -23.94
C LEU A 8 -13.70 -6.62 -22.62
N VAL A 9 -13.06 -7.78 -22.61
CA VAL A 9 -12.03 -8.09 -21.60
C VAL A 9 -10.86 -7.14 -21.87
N PRO A 10 -10.42 -6.29 -20.93
CA PRO A 10 -9.25 -5.45 -21.15
C PRO A 10 -8.04 -6.35 -21.41
N ARG A 11 -7.33 -6.09 -22.52
CA ARG A 11 -6.04 -6.71 -22.80
C ARG A 11 -5.08 -6.31 -21.68
N PHE A 12 -4.74 -7.24 -20.81
CA PHE A 12 -3.64 -7.10 -19.87
C PHE A 12 -2.36 -6.77 -20.66
N ILE A 13 -1.89 -5.53 -20.54
CA ILE A 13 -0.57 -5.13 -21.04
C ILE A 13 0.46 -5.87 -20.18
N THR A 14 1.08 -6.87 -20.79
CA THR A 14 2.08 -7.75 -20.18
C THR A 14 3.47 -7.30 -20.62
N SER A 15 4.02 -6.28 -19.95
CA SER A 15 5.45 -5.97 -19.89
C SER A 15 5.65 -4.92 -18.80
N SER A 16 6.43 -5.07 -17.72
CA SER A 16 7.56 -5.94 -17.43
C SER A 16 7.66 -6.22 -15.91
N SER A 17 7.90 -7.49 -15.56
CA SER A 17 8.67 -7.99 -14.38
C SER A 17 8.51 -7.46 -12.94
N TYR A 18 7.57 -6.57 -12.60
CA TYR A 18 7.44 -6.11 -11.20
C TYR A 18 6.02 -5.78 -10.73
N ILE A 19 5.02 -6.54 -11.20
CA ILE A 19 3.79 -6.68 -10.40
C ILE A 19 4.21 -7.49 -9.16
N PRO A 20 4.23 -6.92 -7.93
CA PRO A 20 4.39 -7.79 -6.78
C PRO A 20 3.24 -8.79 -6.87
N LYS A 21 3.58 -10.08 -7.00
CA LYS A 21 2.65 -11.21 -7.14
C LYS A 21 1.81 -11.39 -5.85
N PHE A 22 1.14 -10.34 -5.38
CA PHE A 22 0.17 -10.39 -4.30
C PHE A 22 -1.16 -10.83 -4.89
N MET A 23 -1.27 -12.13 -5.18
CA MET A 23 -2.44 -12.77 -5.82
C MET A 23 -2.84 -12.17 -7.19
N PRO A 24 -3.48 -12.94 -8.08
CA PRO A 24 -4.34 -12.33 -9.07
C PRO A 24 -5.53 -11.72 -8.32
N LEU A 25 -5.57 -10.39 -8.19
CA LEU A 25 -6.74 -9.65 -7.68
C LEU A 25 -7.97 -9.80 -8.59
N SER A 26 -7.87 -10.55 -9.70
CA SER A 26 -8.97 -10.95 -10.58
C SER A 26 -10.11 -11.72 -9.89
N SER A 27 -9.98 -12.04 -8.60
CA SER A 27 -11.08 -12.54 -7.76
C SER A 27 -11.92 -11.43 -7.10
N TYR A 28 -11.48 -10.18 -7.16
CA TYR A 28 -12.27 -9.01 -6.80
C TYR A 28 -13.00 -8.51 -8.05
N ASN A 29 -14.16 -9.10 -8.32
CA ASN A 29 -15.04 -8.63 -9.36
C ASN A 29 -15.30 -7.12 -9.19
N GLU A 30 -15.47 -6.41 -10.30
CA GLU A 30 -15.97 -5.02 -10.34
C GLU A 30 -17.33 -4.83 -9.62
N GLU A 31 -17.95 -5.92 -9.16
CA GLU A 31 -19.21 -6.00 -8.41
C GLU A 31 -19.24 -5.12 -7.15
N GLY A 32 -18.09 -4.68 -6.63
CA GLY A 32 -18.05 -3.73 -5.52
C GLY A 32 -17.99 -2.25 -5.92
N PHE A 33 -17.63 -1.89 -7.15
CA PHE A 33 -17.43 -0.49 -7.55
C PHE A 33 -18.72 0.15 -8.04
N SER A 34 -19.00 1.37 -7.57
CA SER A 34 -20.15 2.14 -8.05
C SER A 34 -19.97 2.51 -9.53
N ASN A 35 -21.07 2.85 -10.23
CA ASN A 35 -20.98 3.36 -11.60
C ASN A 35 -20.07 4.61 -11.68
N HIS A 36 -20.06 5.43 -10.64
CA HIS A 36 -19.16 6.58 -10.56
C HIS A 36 -17.70 6.14 -10.46
N ASP A 37 -17.37 5.16 -9.60
CA ASP A 37 -16.01 4.62 -9.48
C ASP A 37 -15.52 4.01 -10.80
N LYS A 38 -16.39 3.29 -11.52
CA LYS A 38 -16.06 2.72 -12.83
C LYS A 38 -15.71 3.81 -13.85
N LEU A 39 -16.42 4.93 -13.85
CA LEU A 39 -16.08 6.09 -14.70
C LEU A 39 -14.74 6.72 -14.30
N LEU A 40 -14.44 6.80 -13.00
CA LEU A 40 -13.15 7.29 -12.51
C LEU A 40 -11.99 6.36 -12.92
N ILE A 41 -12.19 5.05 -12.82
CA ILE A 41 -11.22 4.03 -13.27
C ILE A 41 -10.97 4.17 -14.79
N GLN A 42 -12.02 4.32 -15.60
CA GLN A 42 -11.86 4.58 -17.04
C GLN A 42 -11.06 5.85 -17.32
N LYS A 43 -11.29 6.93 -16.56
CA LYS A 43 -10.49 8.15 -16.68
C LYS A 43 -9.01 7.93 -16.32
N LEU A 44 -8.72 7.14 -15.27
CA LEU A 44 -7.34 6.78 -14.93
C LEU A 44 -6.64 6.03 -16.06
N TYR A 45 -7.32 5.08 -16.70
CA TYR A 45 -6.75 4.39 -17.87
C TYR A 45 -6.45 5.35 -19.03
N MET A 46 -7.37 6.26 -19.33
CA MET A 46 -7.14 7.28 -20.36
C MET A 46 -5.96 8.22 -20.01
N LEU A 47 -5.76 8.53 -18.73
CA LEU A 47 -4.60 9.31 -18.28
C LEU A 47 -3.31 8.51 -18.39
N ASP A 48 -3.33 7.23 -18.01
CA ASP A 48 -2.16 6.36 -18.12
C ASP A 48 -1.72 6.19 -19.59
N ASP A 49 -2.66 6.04 -20.52
CA ASP A 49 -2.34 6.00 -21.96
C ASP A 49 -1.65 7.28 -22.43
N LYS A 50 -2.15 8.46 -22.00
CA LYS A 50 -1.51 9.75 -22.29
C LYS A 50 -0.11 9.82 -21.70
N VAL A 51 0.04 9.43 -20.45
CA VAL A 51 1.33 9.41 -19.75
C VAL A 51 2.33 8.49 -20.48
N ASN A 52 1.91 7.28 -20.84
CA ASN A 52 2.75 6.32 -21.56
C ASN A 52 3.14 6.82 -22.96
N SER A 53 2.30 7.66 -23.60
CA SER A 53 2.64 8.30 -24.87
C SER A 53 3.60 9.48 -24.73
N LEU A 54 3.60 10.14 -23.57
CA LEU A 54 4.27 11.41 -23.32
C LEU A 54 5.63 11.22 -22.62
N VAL A 55 5.72 10.30 -21.66
CA VAL A 55 6.89 10.11 -20.81
C VAL A 55 7.79 9.03 -21.39
N PRO A 56 9.04 9.36 -21.77
CA PRO A 56 9.97 8.38 -22.33
C PRO A 56 10.26 7.24 -21.35
N LYS A 57 10.39 6.03 -21.88
CA LYS A 57 10.85 4.85 -21.13
C LYS A 57 12.22 4.42 -21.61
N ALA A 58 13.06 3.99 -20.68
CA ALA A 58 14.32 3.33 -20.98
C ALA A 58 14.08 1.92 -21.56
N ALA A 59 15.13 1.29 -22.09
CA ALA A 59 15.03 -0.04 -22.72
C ALA A 59 14.55 -1.15 -21.75
N ASN A 60 14.71 -0.95 -20.44
CA ASN A 60 14.21 -1.84 -19.39
C ASN A 60 12.72 -1.62 -19.05
N GLY A 61 12.06 -0.65 -19.67
CA GLY A 61 10.65 -0.29 -19.45
C GLY A 61 10.41 0.71 -18.31
N GLU A 62 11.44 1.14 -17.60
CA GLU A 62 11.32 2.16 -16.55
C GLU A 62 11.20 3.56 -17.15
N PHE A 63 10.48 4.46 -16.47
CA PHE A 63 10.41 5.85 -16.90
C PHE A 63 11.78 6.52 -16.82
N VAL A 64 12.13 7.27 -17.87
CA VAL A 64 13.21 8.24 -17.78
C VAL A 64 12.68 9.41 -16.95
N LYS A 65 13.37 9.71 -15.84
CA LYS A 65 12.99 10.82 -14.96
C LYS A 65 12.85 12.10 -15.77
N ILE A 66 11.66 12.69 -15.77
CA ILE A 66 11.35 13.90 -16.53
C ILE A 66 12.15 15.09 -16.02
N SER A 67 12.46 15.12 -14.72
CA SER A 67 13.37 16.12 -14.13
C SER A 67 14.79 16.08 -14.70
N ASN A 68 15.20 14.97 -15.33
CA ASN A 68 16.49 14.88 -16.01
C ASN A 68 16.42 15.34 -17.48
N LEU A 69 15.23 15.62 -18.01
CA LEU A 69 15.02 16.05 -19.37
C LEU A 69 14.99 17.59 -19.43
N ASN A 70 15.75 18.19 -20.33
CA ASN A 70 15.71 19.64 -20.56
C ASN A 70 14.50 20.03 -21.44
N ASN A 71 13.29 19.70 -20.99
CA ASN A 71 12.04 19.98 -21.69
C ASN A 71 10.95 20.50 -20.72
N PRO A 72 10.87 21.83 -20.51
CA PRO A 72 9.93 22.42 -19.55
C PRO A 72 8.46 22.19 -19.89
N GLU A 73 8.09 22.16 -21.17
CA GLU A 73 6.69 21.92 -21.57
C GLU A 73 6.27 20.48 -21.27
N LEU A 74 7.15 19.51 -21.54
CA LEU A 74 6.93 18.11 -21.14
C LEU A 74 6.76 17.98 -19.63
N HIS A 75 7.62 18.64 -18.84
CA HIS A 75 7.50 18.62 -17.38
C HIS A 75 6.16 19.19 -16.90
N LYS A 76 5.72 20.31 -17.47
CA LYS A 76 4.45 20.95 -17.14
C LYS A 76 3.26 20.08 -17.52
N GLU A 77 3.28 19.44 -18.68
CA GLU A 77 2.19 18.57 -19.13
C GLU A 77 2.12 17.29 -18.30
N ALA A 78 3.25 16.62 -18.06
CA ALA A 78 3.32 15.45 -17.20
C ALA A 78 2.90 15.75 -15.76
N ALA A 79 3.27 16.91 -15.21
CA ALA A 79 2.83 17.36 -13.90
C ALA A 79 1.30 17.50 -13.82
N LYS A 80 0.65 18.04 -14.86
CA LYS A 80 -0.82 18.13 -14.91
C LYS A 80 -1.48 16.75 -14.88
N LEU A 81 -0.98 15.82 -15.68
CA LEU A 81 -1.48 14.44 -15.74
C LEU A 81 -1.28 13.71 -14.40
N ALA A 82 -0.11 13.90 -13.78
CA ALA A 82 0.20 13.34 -12.46
C ALA A 82 -0.76 13.85 -11.38
N VAL A 83 -1.02 15.16 -11.35
CA VAL A 83 -1.97 15.78 -10.41
C VAL A 83 -3.39 15.30 -10.65
N GLU A 84 -3.84 15.26 -11.90
CA GLU A 84 -5.20 14.79 -12.25
C GLU A 84 -5.40 13.34 -11.83
N GLY A 85 -4.45 12.45 -12.16
CA GLY A 85 -4.51 11.05 -11.75
C GLY A 85 -4.40 10.86 -10.24
N GLY A 86 -3.62 11.70 -9.55
CA GLY A 86 -3.54 11.69 -8.09
C GLY A 86 -4.87 12.09 -7.42
N LYS A 87 -5.57 13.09 -7.97
CA LYS A 87 -6.91 13.50 -7.51
C LYS A 87 -7.93 12.38 -7.71
N ILE A 88 -7.93 11.73 -8.86
CA ILE A 88 -8.84 10.60 -9.13
C ILE A 88 -8.52 9.41 -8.20
N SER A 89 -7.23 9.10 -8.00
CA SER A 89 -6.79 8.05 -7.07
C SER A 89 -7.32 8.32 -5.67
N ARG A 90 -7.22 9.57 -5.20
CA ARG A 90 -7.75 9.99 -3.90
C ARG A 90 -9.24 9.79 -3.77
N MET A 91 -10.01 10.20 -4.77
CA MET A 91 -11.46 9.97 -4.79
C MET A 91 -11.77 8.47 -4.72
N LEU A 92 -11.07 7.63 -5.49
CA LEU A 92 -11.29 6.17 -5.46
C LEU A 92 -10.96 5.56 -4.10
N TYR A 93 -9.87 5.98 -3.45
CA TYR A 93 -9.54 5.47 -2.12
C TYR A 93 -10.48 5.98 -1.03
N GLU A 94 -10.92 7.23 -1.10
CA GLU A 94 -11.93 7.80 -0.20
C GLU A 94 -13.28 7.06 -0.37
N ASN A 95 -13.70 6.83 -1.62
CA ASN A 95 -14.88 6.04 -1.93
C ASN A 95 -14.71 4.61 -1.39
N ALA A 96 -13.62 3.92 -1.71
CA ALA A 96 -13.36 2.57 -1.22
C ALA A 96 -13.37 2.45 0.30
N TRP A 97 -12.82 3.44 1.01
CA TRP A 97 -12.93 3.48 2.47
C TRP A 97 -14.39 3.66 2.87
N ASN A 98 -15.14 4.58 2.28
CA ASN A 98 -16.54 4.87 2.67
C ASN A 98 -17.58 3.88 2.14
N SER A 99 -17.32 3.12 1.08
CA SER A 99 -18.28 2.22 0.43
C SER A 99 -18.71 1.04 1.30
N TYR A 100 -17.97 0.72 2.38
CA TYR A 100 -18.45 -0.23 3.39
C TYR A 100 -19.83 0.14 3.96
N PHE A 101 -20.26 1.40 3.84
CA PHE A 101 -21.58 1.89 4.26
C PHE A 101 -22.68 1.76 3.18
N ILE A 102 -22.29 1.52 1.92
CA ILE A 102 -23.11 1.70 0.72
C ILE A 102 -23.18 0.41 -0.13
N GLU A 103 -22.92 -0.78 0.44
CA GLU A 103 -23.49 -2.01 -0.14
C GLU A 103 -25.02 -1.97 0.11
N ASP A 104 -25.68 -1.08 -0.64
CA ASP A 104 -27.11 -0.82 -0.58
C ASP A 104 -27.83 -2.06 -1.12
N GLY A 105 -28.31 -2.86 -0.18
CA GLY A 105 -29.13 -4.04 -0.44
C GLY A 105 -29.00 -5.14 0.61
N LEU A 106 -27.92 -5.16 1.39
CA LEU A 106 -27.61 -6.30 2.28
C LEU A 106 -27.37 -5.95 3.76
N LEU A 107 -27.01 -4.71 4.09
CA LEU A 107 -26.74 -4.31 5.47
C LEU A 107 -27.91 -3.54 6.08
N SER A 108 -28.34 -3.97 7.26
CA SER A 108 -29.27 -3.25 8.14
C SER A 108 -28.69 -1.92 8.62
N GLN A 109 -29.55 -1.04 9.13
CA GLN A 109 -29.13 0.25 9.70
C GLN A 109 -28.15 0.07 10.88
N GLU A 110 -28.38 -0.94 11.71
CA GLU A 110 -27.50 -1.30 12.83
C GLU A 110 -26.11 -1.71 12.34
N GLU A 111 -26.01 -2.55 11.32
CA GLU A 111 -24.72 -2.93 10.72
C GLU A 111 -23.99 -1.73 10.13
N LYS A 112 -24.71 -0.81 9.49
CA LYS A 112 -24.14 0.43 8.97
C LYS A 112 -23.55 1.29 10.10
N ASP A 113 -24.24 1.40 11.23
CA ASP A 113 -23.77 2.21 12.37
C ASP A 113 -22.61 1.53 13.11
N ASN A 114 -22.64 0.21 13.29
CA ASN A 114 -21.53 -0.57 13.84
C ASN A 114 -20.26 -0.43 12.99
N LEU A 115 -20.39 -0.42 11.66
CA LEU A 115 -19.25 -0.18 10.77
C LEU A 115 -18.68 1.24 10.90
N LYS A 116 -19.52 2.24 11.22
CA LYS A 116 -19.06 3.64 11.39
C LYS A 116 -18.22 3.74 12.65
N GLU A 117 -18.74 3.21 13.75
CA GLU A 117 -18.02 3.16 15.02
C GLU A 117 -16.70 2.38 14.87
N THR A 118 -16.74 1.22 14.20
CA THR A 118 -15.54 0.41 13.95
C THR A 118 -14.44 1.19 13.24
N LYS A 119 -14.78 2.00 12.23
CA LYS A 119 -13.77 2.83 11.54
C LYS A 119 -13.20 3.92 12.42
N ILE A 120 -14.05 4.58 13.21
CA ILE A 120 -13.58 5.57 14.20
C ILE A 120 -12.55 4.93 15.13
N LEU A 121 -12.81 3.70 15.58
CA LEU A 121 -11.88 2.95 16.43
C LEU A 121 -10.58 2.56 15.70
N ILE A 122 -10.63 2.23 14.41
CA ILE A 122 -9.43 1.96 13.59
C ILE A 122 -8.61 3.25 13.40
N GLU A 123 -9.26 4.37 13.10
CA GLU A 123 -8.61 5.66 12.88
C GLU A 123 -8.02 6.21 14.20
N ALA A 124 -8.73 6.02 15.30
CA ALA A 124 -8.29 6.38 16.65
C ALA A 124 -7.44 5.30 17.33
N PHE A 125 -7.06 4.22 16.61
CA PHE A 125 -6.39 3.09 17.22
C PHE A 125 -5.14 3.58 17.96
N PRO A 126 -5.05 3.35 19.28
CA PRO A 126 -4.00 3.94 20.09
C PRO A 126 -2.67 3.30 19.70
N VAL A 127 -1.85 4.10 19.03
CA VAL A 127 -0.45 3.77 18.82
C VAL A 127 0.26 4.12 20.12
N PRO A 128 1.04 3.22 20.73
CA PRO A 128 1.92 3.65 21.81
C PRO A 128 2.77 4.80 21.26
N GLU A 129 2.74 5.97 21.92
CA GLU A 129 3.64 7.09 21.62
C GLU A 129 5.08 6.70 22.00
N ILE A 130 5.60 5.65 21.38
CA ILE A 130 7.03 5.50 21.24
C ILE A 130 7.36 6.51 20.16
N LYS A 131 7.59 7.76 20.59
CA LYS A 131 8.45 8.67 19.84
C LYS A 131 9.66 7.81 19.52
N ALA A 132 9.80 7.42 18.26
CA ALA A 132 10.98 6.70 17.82
C ALA A 132 12.18 7.42 18.44
N PRO A 133 13.19 6.69 18.96
CA PRO A 133 14.37 7.32 19.54
C PRO A 133 14.82 8.49 18.66
N LYS A 134 15.43 9.54 19.22
CA LYS A 134 15.94 10.67 18.41
C LYS A 134 16.76 10.20 17.19
N ASP A 135 17.36 9.01 17.29
CA ASP A 135 18.21 8.37 16.28
C ASP A 135 17.49 7.35 15.37
N GLY A 136 16.18 7.19 15.52
CA GLY A 136 15.32 6.24 14.81
C GLY A 136 15.29 4.83 15.41
N LEU A 137 14.40 3.98 14.89
CA LEU A 137 14.40 2.54 15.19
C LEU A 137 15.60 1.87 14.51
N LYS A 138 16.28 1.00 15.27
CA LYS A 138 17.48 0.28 14.81
C LYS A 138 17.48 -1.17 15.29
N GLN A 139 17.96 -2.04 14.44
CA GLN A 139 18.37 -3.41 14.75
C GLN A 139 19.62 -3.39 15.64
N GLU A 140 19.89 -4.51 16.32
CA GLU A 140 21.07 -4.64 17.20
C GLU A 140 22.41 -4.62 16.44
N THR A 141 22.39 -4.92 15.14
CA THR A 141 23.58 -4.99 14.28
C THR A 141 23.43 -4.13 13.04
N ASN A 142 24.57 -3.65 12.54
CA ASN A 142 24.69 -2.99 11.24
C ASN A 142 25.27 -3.92 10.15
N ASP A 143 25.52 -5.19 10.48
CA ASP A 143 25.96 -6.20 9.52
C ASP A 143 24.77 -6.79 8.78
N VAL A 144 24.71 -6.57 7.47
CA VAL A 144 23.63 -7.07 6.61
C VAL A 144 23.53 -8.60 6.67
N ASP A 145 24.66 -9.33 6.67
CA ASP A 145 24.62 -10.79 6.67
C ASP A 145 24.00 -11.34 7.96
N GLU A 146 24.34 -10.72 9.07
CA GLU A 146 23.78 -11.06 10.38
C GLU A 146 22.28 -10.74 10.44
N LEU A 147 21.85 -9.59 9.90
CA LEU A 147 20.42 -9.26 9.80
C LEU A 147 19.63 -10.34 9.03
N TYR A 148 20.18 -10.87 7.95
CA TYR A 148 19.56 -11.95 7.19
C TYR A 148 19.56 -13.28 7.94
N ARG A 149 20.63 -13.60 8.69
CA ARG A 149 20.71 -14.80 9.51
C ARG A 149 19.61 -14.78 10.58
N VAL A 150 19.50 -13.70 11.34
CA VAL A 150 18.46 -13.55 12.39
C VAL A 150 17.07 -13.51 11.77
N ALA A 151 16.87 -12.80 10.65
CA ALA A 151 15.58 -12.78 9.96
C ALA A 151 15.11 -14.18 9.53
N LYS A 152 16.04 -15.04 9.08
CA LYS A 152 15.75 -16.43 8.71
C LYS A 152 15.37 -17.27 9.93
N GLU A 153 16.04 -17.06 11.05
CA GLU A 153 15.74 -17.73 12.32
C GLU A 153 14.37 -17.35 12.87
N LYS A 154 14.01 -16.06 12.80
CA LYS A 154 12.72 -15.56 13.27
C LYS A 154 11.56 -15.81 12.29
N TYR A 155 11.84 -16.22 11.06
CA TYR A 155 10.81 -16.41 10.04
C TYR A 155 9.68 -17.34 10.51
N SER A 156 10.00 -18.54 11.01
CA SER A 156 8.96 -19.52 11.36
C SER A 156 8.05 -19.03 12.50
N ILE A 157 8.62 -18.44 13.55
CA ILE A 157 7.83 -17.99 14.70
C ILE A 157 6.94 -16.79 14.34
N VAL A 158 7.46 -15.83 13.57
CA VAL A 158 6.64 -14.72 13.05
C VAL A 158 5.55 -15.25 12.14
N HIS A 159 5.83 -16.22 11.27
CA HIS A 159 4.81 -16.84 10.43
C HIS A 159 3.67 -17.40 11.29
N THR A 160 4.01 -18.23 12.28
CA THR A 160 3.02 -18.90 13.12
C THR A 160 2.15 -17.91 13.88
N ILE A 161 2.74 -16.86 14.45
CA ILE A 161 1.98 -15.82 15.18
C ILE A 161 0.97 -15.14 14.26
N PHE A 162 1.39 -14.71 13.07
CA PHE A 162 0.52 -13.94 12.19
C PHE A 162 -0.49 -14.80 11.42
N GLU A 163 -0.18 -16.06 11.15
CA GLU A 163 -1.13 -17.05 10.64
C GLU A 163 -2.25 -17.30 11.66
N ASP A 164 -1.90 -17.43 12.94
CA ASP A 164 -2.86 -17.61 14.04
C ASP A 164 -3.74 -16.36 14.21
N ILE A 165 -3.15 -15.16 14.20
CA ILE A 165 -3.90 -13.89 14.22
C ILE A 165 -4.87 -13.82 13.04
N ALA A 166 -4.43 -14.11 11.82
CA ALA A 166 -5.28 -14.11 10.63
C ALA A 166 -6.46 -15.09 10.78
N THR A 167 -6.17 -16.32 11.21
CA THR A 167 -7.18 -17.37 11.44
C THR A 167 -8.22 -16.94 12.47
N LYS A 168 -7.79 -16.43 13.62
CA LYS A 168 -8.68 -15.96 14.70
C LYS A 168 -9.56 -14.79 14.29
N THR A 169 -9.05 -13.92 13.43
CA THR A 169 -9.69 -12.64 13.12
C THR A 169 -10.40 -12.64 11.78
N GLY A 170 -10.39 -13.75 11.04
CA GLY A 170 -11.01 -13.86 9.72
C GLY A 170 -10.28 -13.05 8.63
N GLY A 171 -8.97 -12.94 8.75
CA GLY A 171 -8.09 -12.34 7.74
C GLY A 171 -7.32 -13.40 6.95
N ASP A 172 -6.62 -12.95 5.91
CA ASP A 172 -5.57 -13.74 5.28
C ASP A 172 -4.21 -13.19 5.67
N PHE A 173 -3.22 -14.07 5.82
CA PHE A 173 -1.85 -13.69 6.01
C PHE A 173 -0.99 -14.09 4.81
N ILE A 174 -0.12 -13.19 4.38
CA ILE A 174 0.93 -13.50 3.41
C ILE A 174 2.26 -13.03 3.98
N MET A 175 3.18 -13.97 4.17
CA MET A 175 4.57 -13.67 4.47
C MET A 175 5.46 -14.05 3.28
N PRO A 176 5.89 -13.08 2.44
CA PRO A 176 6.81 -13.38 1.35
C PRO A 176 8.15 -13.90 1.88
N ALA A 177 8.99 -14.40 0.96
CA ALA A 177 10.40 -14.61 1.24
C ALA A 177 11.06 -13.30 1.73
N LEU A 178 12.17 -13.45 2.44
CA LEU A 178 12.98 -12.31 2.89
C LEU A 178 13.25 -11.36 1.73
N LYS A 179 13.23 -10.05 2.02
CA LYS A 179 13.52 -9.01 1.02
C LYS A 179 14.83 -9.34 0.30
N SER A 180 14.90 -9.16 -1.02
CA SER A 180 16.13 -9.48 -1.75
C SER A 180 17.29 -8.57 -1.31
N ARG A 181 18.51 -9.12 -1.30
CA ARG A 181 19.72 -8.38 -0.90
C ARG A 181 19.96 -7.14 -1.75
N SER A 182 19.65 -7.19 -3.05
CA SER A 182 19.74 -6.03 -3.94
C SER A 182 18.84 -4.89 -3.49
N ARG A 183 17.55 -5.17 -3.26
CA ARG A 183 16.56 -4.17 -2.81
C ARG A 183 16.85 -3.67 -1.39
N THR A 184 17.41 -4.52 -0.54
CA THR A 184 17.88 -4.11 0.79
C THR A 184 19.03 -3.12 0.67
N LYS A 185 20.04 -3.41 -0.17
CA LYS A 185 21.17 -2.51 -0.41
C LYS A 185 20.75 -1.16 -0.99
N GLU A 186 19.87 -1.16 -1.99
CA GLU A 186 19.27 0.07 -2.53
C GLU A 186 18.61 0.88 -1.42
N LYS A 187 17.74 0.25 -0.62
CA LYS A 187 17.04 0.93 0.47
C LYS A 187 18.00 1.51 1.53
N ILE A 188 19.05 0.77 1.88
CA ILE A 188 20.07 1.23 2.84
C ILE A 188 20.78 2.47 2.33
N ASN A 189 21.19 2.48 1.07
CA ASN A 189 21.87 3.62 0.47
C ASN A 189 20.92 4.82 0.32
N ASP A 190 19.74 4.60 -0.24
CA ASP A 190 18.83 5.67 -0.64
C ASP A 190 18.08 6.29 0.54
N LYS A 191 17.71 5.48 1.55
CA LYS A 191 16.87 5.93 2.68
C LYS A 191 17.60 6.03 4.00
N TYR A 192 18.68 5.27 4.18
CA TYR A 192 19.36 5.15 5.47
C TYR A 192 20.81 5.62 5.45
N LEU A 193 21.25 6.23 4.35
CA LEU A 193 22.60 6.80 4.19
C LEU A 193 23.71 5.77 4.53
N GLY A 194 23.49 4.50 4.18
CA GLY A 194 24.44 3.41 4.46
C GLY A 194 24.25 2.70 5.80
N ASP A 195 23.37 3.16 6.69
CA ASP A 195 23.11 2.53 7.99
C ASP A 195 22.11 1.35 7.86
N ALA A 196 22.63 0.14 7.73
CA ALA A 196 21.87 -1.09 7.62
C ALA A 196 21.05 -1.42 8.88
N SER A 197 21.48 -0.97 10.06
CA SER A 197 20.73 -1.18 11.31
C SER A 197 19.33 -0.57 11.25
N LYS A 198 19.09 0.43 10.39
CA LYS A 198 17.76 1.03 10.19
C LYS A 198 16.84 0.20 9.30
N CYS A 199 17.33 -0.88 8.67
CA CYS A 199 16.54 -1.73 7.79
C CYS A 199 15.68 -2.72 8.59
N CYS A 200 14.43 -2.33 8.85
CA CYS A 200 13.47 -3.08 9.65
C CYS A 200 12.42 -3.83 8.81
N ASP A 201 12.69 -4.11 7.52
CA ASP A 201 11.75 -4.76 6.59
C ASP A 201 12.38 -5.90 5.77
N ILE A 202 13.44 -6.52 6.31
CA ILE A 202 14.03 -7.73 5.73
C ILE A 202 13.03 -8.90 5.88
N LEU A 203 12.55 -9.11 7.11
CA LEU A 203 11.38 -9.91 7.41
C LEU A 203 10.15 -9.01 7.41
N ARG A 204 9.12 -9.40 6.68
CA ARG A 204 7.90 -8.62 6.53
C ARG A 204 6.72 -9.49 6.14
N GLY A 205 5.52 -9.09 6.55
CA GLY A 205 4.28 -9.78 6.20
C GLY A 205 3.11 -8.81 6.07
N SER A 206 2.02 -9.31 5.50
CA SER A 206 0.80 -8.55 5.27
C SER A 206 -0.43 -9.35 5.72
N LEU A 207 -1.27 -8.70 6.52
CA LEU A 207 -2.60 -9.16 6.88
C LEU A 207 -3.65 -8.45 6.01
N PHE A 208 -4.64 -9.21 5.54
CA PHE A 208 -5.65 -8.72 4.61
C PHE A 208 -7.05 -8.98 5.14
N TYR A 209 -7.81 -7.91 5.31
CA TYR A 209 -9.17 -7.99 5.85
C TYR A 209 -10.19 -7.51 4.85
N ARG A 210 -11.27 -8.30 4.69
CA ARG A 210 -12.42 -7.89 3.89
C ARG A 210 -13.24 -6.86 4.65
N LEU A 211 -13.57 -7.10 5.92
CA LEU A 211 -14.43 -6.24 6.73
C LEU A 211 -13.63 -5.39 7.72
N PRO A 212 -14.05 -4.13 8.00
CA PRO A 212 -13.42 -3.30 9.02
C PRO A 212 -13.44 -3.92 10.42
N THR A 213 -14.50 -4.67 10.77
CA THR A 213 -14.62 -5.32 12.10
C THR A 213 -13.55 -6.39 12.31
N ASN A 214 -13.27 -7.19 11.28
CA ASN A 214 -12.17 -8.15 11.30
C ASN A 214 -10.81 -7.46 11.37
N LEU A 215 -10.65 -6.35 10.64
CA LEU A 215 -9.43 -5.53 10.71
C LEU A 215 -9.19 -5.01 12.14
N LEU A 216 -10.22 -4.45 12.78
CA LEU A 216 -10.13 -3.98 14.16
C LEU A 216 -9.80 -5.12 15.13
N SER A 217 -10.36 -6.31 14.91
CA SER A 217 -10.03 -7.51 15.70
C SER A 217 -8.55 -7.88 15.52
N GLY A 218 -8.04 -7.85 14.27
CA GLY A 218 -6.61 -8.03 13.96
C GLY A 218 -5.71 -7.04 14.70
N LEU A 219 -6.11 -5.78 14.76
CA LEU A 219 -5.39 -4.75 15.52
C LEU A 219 -5.36 -5.05 17.02
N GLN A 220 -6.48 -5.50 17.58
CA GLN A 220 -6.59 -5.86 19.00
C GLN A 220 -5.74 -7.09 19.33
N GLU A 221 -5.73 -8.12 18.49
CA GLU A 221 -4.89 -9.31 18.67
C GLU A 221 -3.39 -8.95 18.64
N ILE A 222 -2.95 -8.10 17.69
CA ILE A 222 -1.55 -7.66 17.64
C ILE A 222 -1.18 -6.89 18.91
N LYS A 223 -2.04 -6.00 19.38
CA LYS A 223 -1.80 -5.22 20.60
C LYS A 223 -1.83 -6.06 21.87
N GLY A 224 -2.66 -7.11 21.90
CA GLY A 224 -2.79 -8.02 23.04
C GLY A 224 -1.74 -9.14 23.08
N ASN A 225 -1.02 -9.37 21.98
CA ASN A 225 -0.02 -10.43 21.89
C ASN A 225 1.22 -10.09 22.74
N THR A 226 1.54 -10.96 23.71
CA THR A 226 2.64 -10.75 24.67
C THR A 226 4.03 -11.01 24.10
N ASP A 227 4.13 -11.76 22.99
CA ASP A 227 5.40 -12.05 22.32
C ASP A 227 5.84 -10.90 21.40
N LEU A 228 4.91 -9.98 21.11
CA LEU A 228 5.11 -8.86 20.20
C LEU A 228 5.21 -7.54 20.96
N ARG A 229 6.31 -6.83 20.75
CA ARG A 229 6.43 -5.44 21.19
C ARG A 229 6.22 -4.49 20.02
N ILE A 230 5.16 -3.67 20.08
CA ILE A 230 4.93 -2.61 19.09
C ILE A 230 5.94 -1.49 19.33
N LEU A 231 6.85 -1.27 18.38
CA LEU A 231 7.85 -0.20 18.43
C LEU A 231 7.41 1.06 17.69
N ASN A 232 6.64 0.91 16.62
CA ASN A 232 6.07 2.01 15.86
C ASN A 232 4.83 1.53 15.12
N CYS A 233 3.86 2.43 14.92
CA CYS A 233 2.76 2.21 14.02
C CYS A 233 2.49 3.48 13.22
N ASN A 234 2.48 3.35 11.89
CA ASN A 234 2.02 4.37 10.98
C ASN A 234 0.58 4.05 10.57
N ASN A 235 -0.37 4.75 11.18
CA ASN A 235 -1.79 4.58 10.91
C ASN A 235 -2.22 5.46 9.72
N LYS A 236 -2.16 4.92 8.50
CA LYS A 236 -2.66 5.60 7.32
C LYS A 236 -4.17 5.46 7.12
N PHE A 237 -4.87 4.75 8.00
CA PHE A 237 -6.33 4.82 8.03
C PHE A 237 -6.78 6.17 8.56
N SER A 238 -6.14 6.74 9.60
CA SER A 238 -6.42 8.11 10.05
C SER A 238 -5.69 9.18 9.25
N HIS A 239 -4.45 8.92 8.85
CA HIS A 239 -3.62 9.86 8.10
C HIS A 239 -3.24 9.26 6.74
N PRO A 240 -4.20 9.19 5.79
CA PRO A 240 -3.95 8.63 4.46
C PRO A 240 -2.80 9.36 3.80
N ASP A 241 -2.12 8.68 2.86
CA ASP A 241 -1.14 9.38 2.05
C ASP A 241 -1.80 10.43 1.15
N VAL A 242 -0.98 11.24 0.50
CA VAL A 242 -1.39 12.31 -0.42
C VAL A 242 -2.33 11.89 -1.54
N ARG A 243 -2.35 10.59 -1.89
CA ARG A 243 -3.25 10.01 -2.90
C ARG A 243 -4.44 9.30 -2.27
N GLY A 244 -4.61 9.33 -0.96
CA GLY A 244 -5.71 8.68 -0.25
C GLY A 244 -5.44 7.22 0.15
N TYR A 245 -4.29 6.63 -0.19
CA TYR A 245 -4.00 5.22 0.13
C TYR A 245 -3.93 4.99 1.65
N ARG A 246 -4.48 3.84 2.11
CA ARG A 246 -4.61 3.50 3.53
C ARG A 246 -4.12 2.09 3.83
N ASP A 247 -3.25 1.99 4.82
CA ASP A 247 -2.82 0.76 5.50
C ASP A 247 -2.51 1.10 6.97
N MET A 248 -2.23 0.07 7.76
CA MET A 248 -1.57 0.24 9.05
C MET A 248 -0.24 -0.49 9.01
N ASN A 249 0.88 0.24 9.10
CA ASN A 249 2.22 -0.33 9.05
C ASN A 249 2.83 -0.36 10.46
N PHE A 250 3.12 -1.55 10.95
CA PHE A 250 3.74 -1.79 12.24
C PHE A 250 5.23 -2.07 12.08
N LYS A 251 6.02 -1.50 12.99
CA LYS A 251 7.33 -2.02 13.38
C LYS A 251 7.17 -2.76 14.69
N LEU A 252 7.41 -4.05 14.62
CA LEU A 252 7.27 -4.97 15.73
C LEU A 252 8.63 -5.54 16.08
N ASP A 253 8.78 -5.90 17.35
CA ASP A 253 9.96 -6.52 17.89
C ASP A 253 9.60 -7.87 18.49
N ILE A 254 10.41 -8.88 18.19
CA ILE A 254 10.35 -10.23 18.76
C ILE A 254 11.76 -10.64 19.17
N ASP A 255 11.98 -10.77 20.48
CA ASP A 255 13.28 -11.07 21.09
C ASP A 255 14.46 -10.22 20.55
N GLY A 256 14.26 -8.91 20.41
CA GLY A 256 15.31 -7.99 19.95
C GLY A 256 15.43 -7.84 18.43
N PHE A 257 14.66 -8.60 17.64
CA PHE A 257 14.64 -8.47 16.18
C PHE A 257 13.43 -7.68 15.70
N ILE A 258 13.69 -6.61 14.93
CA ILE A 258 12.64 -5.73 14.41
C ILE A 258 12.18 -6.18 13.02
N PHE A 259 10.87 -6.27 12.81
CA PHE A 259 10.27 -6.64 11.53
C PHE A 259 9.03 -5.77 11.20
N GLU A 260 8.54 -5.89 9.96
CA GLU A 260 7.40 -5.11 9.46
C GLU A 260 6.15 -5.96 9.27
N ILE A 261 5.01 -5.49 9.76
CA ILE A 261 3.71 -6.07 9.43
C ILE A 261 2.78 -4.98 8.93
N GLN A 262 2.08 -5.23 7.84
CA GLN A 262 1.10 -4.31 7.30
C GLN A 262 -0.30 -4.91 7.36
N LEU A 263 -1.27 -4.12 7.81
CA LEU A 263 -2.68 -4.48 7.76
C LEU A 263 -3.34 -3.70 6.63
N HIS A 264 -4.00 -4.43 5.76
CA HIS A 264 -4.67 -3.89 4.58
C HIS A 264 -6.16 -4.17 4.63
N SER A 265 -6.95 -3.17 4.22
CA SER A 265 -8.30 -3.42 3.74
C SER A 265 -8.20 -3.95 2.31
N LYS A 266 -8.79 -5.12 2.04
CA LYS A 266 -8.85 -5.68 0.68
C LYS A 266 -9.56 -4.75 -0.30
N ARG A 267 -10.53 -3.96 0.18
CA ARG A 267 -11.21 -2.93 -0.60
C ARG A 267 -10.28 -1.80 -1.02
N ASN A 268 -9.39 -1.37 -0.12
CA ASN A 268 -8.36 -0.39 -0.43
C ASN A 268 -7.34 -0.96 -1.44
N LEU A 269 -6.95 -2.23 -1.29
CA LEU A 269 -6.05 -2.88 -2.25
C LEU A 269 -6.64 -3.06 -3.65
N ALA A 270 -7.94 -3.32 -3.76
CA ALA A 270 -8.60 -3.39 -5.06
C ALA A 270 -8.47 -2.04 -5.82
N VAL A 271 -8.48 -0.90 -5.12
CA VAL A 271 -8.21 0.40 -5.74
C VAL A 271 -6.75 0.54 -6.17
N MET A 272 -5.82 0.00 -5.38
CA MET A 272 -4.39 0.08 -5.69
C MET A 272 -4.05 -0.47 -7.07
N GLU A 273 -4.73 -1.53 -7.52
CA GLU A 273 -4.52 -2.10 -8.85
C GLU A 273 -4.71 -1.07 -9.97
N TYR A 274 -5.70 -0.19 -9.85
CA TYR A 274 -6.02 0.84 -10.84
C TYR A 274 -5.17 2.10 -10.71
N THR A 275 -4.67 2.40 -9.50
CA THR A 275 -3.92 3.63 -9.22
C THR A 275 -2.40 3.45 -9.31
N TYR A 276 -1.91 2.20 -9.37
CA TYR A 276 -0.48 1.87 -9.41
C TYR A 276 0.28 2.49 -10.61
N PRO A 277 -0.28 2.55 -11.83
CA PRO A 277 0.41 3.22 -12.93
C PRO A 277 0.66 4.72 -12.64
N ASN A 278 -0.34 5.41 -12.08
CA ASN A 278 -0.20 6.80 -11.65
C ASN A 278 0.79 6.96 -10.48
N TYR A 279 0.84 6.00 -9.55
CA TYR A 279 1.87 5.95 -8.50
C TYR A 279 3.28 6.05 -9.11
N TYR A 280 3.59 5.24 -10.11
CA TYR A 280 4.92 5.20 -10.71
C TYR A 280 5.26 6.45 -11.51
N LEU A 281 4.27 7.04 -12.18
CA LEU A 281 4.48 8.34 -12.79
C LEU A 281 4.91 9.36 -11.73
N ILE A 282 4.19 9.44 -10.62
CA ILE A 282 4.47 10.41 -9.56
C ILE A 282 5.82 10.13 -8.88
N SER A 283 6.09 8.87 -8.51
CA SER A 283 7.29 8.53 -7.72
C SER A 283 8.56 8.45 -8.58
N ASP A 284 8.46 7.87 -9.77
CA ASP A 284 9.62 7.46 -10.56
C ASP A 284 9.73 8.28 -11.86
N GLY A 285 8.60 8.58 -12.49
CA GLY A 285 8.55 9.37 -13.73
C GLY A 285 8.84 10.86 -13.52
N MET A 286 8.16 11.51 -12.58
CA MET A 286 8.35 12.94 -12.31
C MET A 286 9.68 13.23 -11.63
N GLY A 287 10.19 12.27 -10.85
CA GLY A 287 11.37 12.47 -10.00
C GLY A 287 11.13 13.47 -8.86
N TRP A 288 9.87 13.68 -8.49
CA TRP A 288 9.49 14.57 -7.39
C TRP A 288 9.91 13.98 -6.05
N ASN A 289 10.41 14.85 -5.17
CA ASN A 289 10.60 14.53 -3.76
C ASN A 289 9.26 14.56 -3.00
N LYS A 290 9.25 14.07 -1.75
CA LYS A 290 8.03 13.97 -0.94
C LYS A 290 7.27 15.30 -0.81
N ASN A 291 7.98 16.41 -0.61
CA ASN A 291 7.37 17.73 -0.42
C ASN A 291 6.76 18.24 -1.72
N GLU A 292 7.39 17.97 -2.87
CA GLU A 292 6.84 18.30 -4.18
C GLU A 292 5.54 17.53 -4.42
N ILE A 293 5.53 16.21 -4.17
CA ILE A 293 4.32 15.40 -4.30
C ILE A 293 3.20 15.94 -3.40
N GLU A 294 3.50 16.23 -2.13
CA GLU A 294 2.55 16.81 -1.19
C GLU A 294 1.99 18.14 -1.69
N THR A 295 2.86 19.03 -2.17
CA THR A 295 2.46 20.34 -2.69
C THR A 295 1.56 20.22 -3.91
N TYR A 296 1.93 19.36 -4.87
CA TYR A 296 1.19 19.21 -6.12
C TYR A 296 -0.14 18.47 -5.95
N LEU A 297 -0.24 17.53 -5.02
CA LEU A 297 -1.47 16.77 -4.78
C LEU A 297 -2.40 17.41 -3.73
N ALA A 298 -1.89 18.30 -2.89
CA ALA A 298 -2.72 19.08 -1.97
C ALA A 298 -3.40 20.29 -2.63
N ALA A 299 -2.91 20.75 -3.80
CA ALA A 299 -3.48 21.83 -4.61
C ALA A 299 -4.59 21.34 -5.55
#